data_AF-A0A8S3JEM3-F1
#
_entry.id   AF-A0A8S3JEM3-F1
#
_cell.length_a   1.000
_cell.length_b   1.000
_cell.length_c   1.000
_cell.angle_alpha   90.00
_cell.angle_beta   90.00
_cell.angle_gamma   90.00
#
_symmetry.space_group_name_H-M   'P 1'
#
loop_
_entity.id
_entity.type
_entity.pdbx_description
1 polymer ?
#
loop_
_entity_poly.entity_id
_entity_poly.type
_entity_poly.pdbx_seq_one_letter_code
_entity_poly.pdbx_strand_id
1 'polypeptide(L)'
;IDILRRICDQCAITDIEYFDPVLCDGTHTLLIKYDESYVSNRHKFGIIYQRENQLTEEEIFSNEMHSTAMDKFLDFIGSRVKLKDFQGFRGGLDIKSDQTGTESIYEKFNNHEIMFHVSTLLPHSKIERQQVERKRHIGNDIVAIVFQENETKFNPECIASQFLHVYLVVTPLNDDGTHFKVSVIRRDNVP
;
A
#
# COMPACT_ATOMS: atom_id res chain seq x y z
N ILE A 1 5.34 -38.13 18.92
CA ILE A 1 4.79 -38.51 17.59
C ILE A 1 3.26 -38.41 17.59
N ASP A 2 2.56 -39.04 18.54
CA ASP A 2 1.08 -39.04 18.56
C ASP A 2 0.44 -37.64 18.67
N ILE A 3 1.11 -36.69 19.32
CA ILE A 3 0.66 -35.28 19.37
C ILE A 3 0.65 -34.65 17.97
N LEU A 4 1.71 -34.86 17.17
CA LEU A 4 1.80 -34.29 15.82
C LEU A 4 0.78 -34.90 14.86
N ARG A 5 0.53 -36.22 14.99
CA ARG A 5 -0.53 -36.92 14.23
C ARG A 5 -1.94 -36.41 14.53
N ARG A 6 -2.15 -35.66 15.61
CA ARG A 6 -3.43 -34.99 15.91
C ARG A 6 -3.49 -33.55 15.39
N ILE A 7 -2.35 -32.94 15.08
CA ILE A 7 -2.24 -31.54 14.65
C ILE A 7 -2.20 -31.46 13.13
N CYS A 8 -1.56 -32.41 12.46
CA CYS A 8 -1.44 -32.45 11.01
C CYS A 8 -1.55 -33.89 10.48
N ASP A 9 -2.73 -34.24 9.98
CA ASP A 9 -3.02 -35.59 9.44
C ASP A 9 -2.32 -35.84 8.09
N GLN A 10 -1.84 -34.77 7.43
CA GLN A 10 -1.11 -34.83 6.14
C GLN A 10 0.40 -34.93 6.31
N CYS A 11 0.91 -34.75 7.52
CA CYS A 11 2.32 -34.96 7.81
C CYS A 11 2.61 -36.45 7.63
N ALA A 12 3.19 -36.81 6.47
CA ALA A 12 3.71 -38.15 6.18
C ALA A 12 4.96 -38.42 7.06
N ILE A 13 4.74 -38.47 8.36
CA ILE A 13 5.71 -38.84 9.38
C ILE A 13 5.64 -40.37 9.48
N THR A 14 6.02 -41.05 8.39
CA THR A 14 6.09 -42.51 8.35
C THR A 14 7.42 -43.01 8.88
N ASP A 15 8.48 -42.20 8.75
CA ASP A 15 9.87 -42.64 8.98
C ASP A 15 10.56 -41.94 10.19
N ILE A 16 9.82 -41.18 11.01
CA ILE A 16 10.37 -40.56 12.23
C ILE A 16 9.93 -41.37 13.44
N GLU A 17 10.88 -42.07 14.08
CA GLU A 17 10.64 -42.87 15.29
C GLU A 17 10.73 -42.06 16.59
N TYR A 18 11.45 -40.95 16.60
CA TYR A 18 11.55 -40.02 17.73
C TYR A 18 11.94 -38.61 17.26
N PHE A 19 11.71 -37.61 18.11
CA PHE A 19 12.18 -36.24 17.89
C PHE A 19 13.31 -35.94 18.85
N ASP A 20 14.38 -35.31 18.35
CA ASP A 20 15.46 -34.84 19.20
C ASP A 20 15.04 -33.57 19.95
N PRO A 21 15.34 -33.48 21.26
CA PRO A 21 15.08 -32.26 22.00
C PRO A 21 15.97 -31.13 21.47
N VAL A 22 15.38 -29.94 21.32
CA VAL A 22 16.12 -28.74 20.97
C VAL A 22 16.79 -28.21 22.24
N LEU A 23 18.12 -28.37 22.33
CA LEU A 23 18.89 -28.08 23.55
C LEU A 23 19.76 -26.82 23.45
N CYS A 24 19.72 -26.07 22.35
CA CYS A 24 20.54 -24.86 22.22
C CYS A 24 19.88 -23.64 22.89
N ASP A 25 20.70 -22.83 23.56
CA ASP A 25 20.23 -21.60 24.16
C ASP A 25 19.80 -20.58 23.08
N GLY A 26 18.68 -19.92 23.32
CA GLY A 26 18.14 -18.89 22.41
C GLY A 26 17.30 -19.42 21.24
N THR A 27 17.06 -20.73 21.11
CA THR A 27 16.20 -21.25 20.02
C THR A 27 14.78 -20.73 20.06
N HIS A 28 14.22 -20.51 21.25
CA HIS A 28 12.89 -19.93 21.40
C HIS A 28 12.77 -18.58 20.67
N THR A 29 13.81 -17.74 20.73
CA THR A 29 13.87 -16.46 19.99
C THR A 29 13.92 -16.66 18.49
N LEU A 30 14.61 -17.70 18.00
CA LEU A 30 14.67 -18.02 16.58
C LEU A 30 13.32 -18.55 16.07
N LEU A 31 12.64 -19.39 16.85
CA LEU A 31 11.31 -19.90 16.52
C LEU A 31 10.26 -18.78 16.49
N ILE A 32 10.27 -17.87 17.48
CA ILE A 32 9.40 -16.69 17.46
C ILE A 32 9.66 -15.85 16.21
N LYS A 33 10.93 -15.56 15.88
CA LYS A 33 11.27 -14.82 14.66
C LYS A 33 10.82 -15.52 13.38
N TYR A 34 10.86 -16.85 13.36
CA TYR A 34 10.40 -17.64 12.23
C TYR A 34 8.88 -17.55 12.07
N ASP A 35 8.13 -17.74 13.16
CA ASP A 35 6.66 -17.63 13.16
C ASP A 35 6.19 -16.21 12.80
N GLU A 36 6.88 -15.19 13.31
CA GLU A 36 6.56 -13.77 13.05
C GLU A 36 7.10 -13.26 11.71
N SER A 37 7.89 -14.06 10.96
CA SER A 37 8.54 -13.60 9.73
C SER A 37 7.57 -13.14 8.63
N TYR A 38 6.31 -13.64 8.68
CA TYR A 38 5.24 -13.26 7.76
C TYR A 38 4.39 -12.08 8.26
N VAL A 39 4.61 -11.60 9.48
CA VAL A 39 3.89 -10.46 10.06
C VAL A 39 4.66 -9.19 9.75
N SER A 40 4.14 -8.37 8.83
CA SER A 40 4.69 -7.04 8.58
C SER A 40 3.88 -5.98 9.28
N ASN A 41 4.52 -5.21 10.16
CA ASN A 41 3.93 -4.01 10.79
C ASN A 41 4.15 -2.74 9.96
N ARG A 42 4.60 -2.88 8.70
CA ARG A 42 4.94 -1.77 7.82
C ARG A 42 4.22 -1.94 6.50
N HIS A 43 3.42 -0.95 6.13
CA HIS A 43 2.59 -0.98 4.94
C HIS A 43 2.79 0.27 4.11
N LYS A 44 2.62 0.09 2.80
CA LYS A 44 2.66 1.15 1.81
C LYS A 44 1.47 1.01 0.88
N PHE A 45 0.81 2.13 0.60
CA PHE A 45 -0.39 2.17 -0.22
C PHE A 45 -0.33 3.32 -1.21
N GLY A 46 -0.71 3.05 -2.45
CA GLY A 46 -0.85 4.10 -3.45
C GLY A 46 -2.07 4.96 -3.18
N ILE A 47 -1.99 6.25 -3.43
CA ILE A 47 -3.17 7.12 -3.55
C ILE A 47 -3.13 7.77 -4.91
N ILE A 48 -4.15 7.49 -5.72
CA ILE A 48 -4.28 7.92 -7.10
C ILE A 48 -5.42 8.95 -7.18
N TYR A 49 -5.14 10.11 -7.74
CA TYR A 49 -6.15 11.13 -8.01
C TYR A 49 -6.74 10.96 -9.41
N GLN A 50 -8.07 10.83 -9.52
CA GLN A 50 -8.79 10.73 -10.78
C GLN A 50 -9.79 11.88 -10.92
N ARG A 51 -9.59 12.69 -11.97
CA ARG A 51 -10.52 13.75 -12.36
C ARG A 51 -11.63 13.19 -13.25
N GLU A 52 -12.67 13.99 -13.43
CA GLU A 52 -13.75 13.66 -14.36
C GLU A 52 -13.22 13.25 -15.74
N ASN A 53 -13.79 12.18 -16.28
CA ASN A 53 -13.53 11.67 -17.62
C ASN A 53 -12.10 11.20 -17.90
N GLN A 54 -11.21 11.14 -16.90
CA GLN A 54 -9.90 10.51 -17.07
C GLN A 54 -10.05 8.98 -17.09
N LEU A 55 -9.66 8.35 -18.20
CA LEU A 55 -9.86 6.92 -18.42
C LEU A 55 -8.55 6.18 -18.69
N THR A 56 -7.47 6.90 -18.97
CA THR A 56 -6.17 6.33 -19.28
C THR A 56 -5.17 6.52 -18.13
N GLU A 57 -4.20 5.62 -18.05
CA GLU A 57 -3.10 5.70 -17.08
C GLU A 57 -2.36 7.03 -17.14
N GLU A 58 -2.05 7.47 -18.37
CA GLU A 58 -1.30 8.70 -18.65
C GLU A 58 -2.03 9.92 -18.10
N GLU A 59 -3.34 10.05 -18.35
CA GLU A 59 -4.15 11.16 -17.83
C GLU A 59 -4.13 11.19 -16.30
N ILE A 60 -4.34 10.04 -15.67
CA ILE A 60 -4.44 9.91 -14.21
C ILE A 60 -3.11 10.26 -13.53
N PHE A 61 -1.99 9.69 -13.98
CA PHE A 61 -0.69 9.95 -13.38
C PHE A 61 -0.09 11.30 -13.75
N SER A 62 -0.62 12.00 -14.76
CA SER A 62 -0.18 13.35 -15.13
C SER A 62 -0.80 14.47 -14.28
N ASN A 63 -1.69 14.15 -13.33
CA ASN A 63 -2.27 15.15 -12.44
C ASN A 63 -1.18 15.78 -11.54
N GLU A 64 -0.88 17.07 -11.74
CA GLU A 64 0.11 17.80 -10.92
C GLU A 64 -0.47 18.26 -9.58
N MET A 65 -1.77 18.55 -9.54
CA MET A 65 -2.48 19.03 -8.36
C MET A 65 -3.73 18.18 -8.11
N HIS A 66 -4.18 18.16 -6.86
CA HIS A 66 -5.43 17.54 -6.44
C HIS A 66 -6.42 18.59 -5.92
N SER A 67 -7.69 18.21 -5.77
CA SER A 67 -8.74 19.10 -5.26
C SER A 67 -8.65 19.30 -3.75
N THR A 68 -9.31 20.35 -3.25
CA THR A 68 -9.48 20.58 -1.81
C THR A 68 -10.20 19.44 -1.11
N ALA A 69 -11.11 18.75 -1.80
CA ALA A 69 -11.78 17.57 -1.25
C ALA A 69 -10.79 16.43 -1.01
N MET A 70 -9.86 16.19 -1.95
CA MET A 70 -8.78 15.22 -1.74
C MET A 70 -7.85 15.65 -0.62
N ASP A 71 -7.49 16.94 -0.54
CA ASP A 71 -6.59 17.45 0.50
C ASP A 71 -7.17 17.20 1.91
N LYS A 72 -8.47 17.47 2.11
CA LYS A 72 -9.19 17.13 3.35
C LYS A 72 -9.19 15.62 3.63
N PHE A 73 -9.33 14.80 2.60
CA PHE A 73 -9.26 13.34 2.73
C PHE A 73 -7.85 12.89 3.15
N LEU A 74 -6.80 13.48 2.58
CA LEU A 74 -5.42 13.20 2.96
C LEU A 74 -5.15 13.54 4.44
N ASP A 75 -5.66 14.68 4.90
CA ASP A 75 -5.56 15.09 6.31
C ASP A 75 -6.42 14.21 7.25
N PHE A 76 -7.47 13.56 6.73
CA PHE A 76 -8.30 12.62 7.48
C PHE A 76 -7.62 11.25 7.66
N ILE A 77 -6.95 10.73 6.62
CA ILE A 77 -6.36 9.37 6.65
C ILE A 77 -4.99 9.30 7.32
N GLY A 78 -4.33 10.43 7.52
CA GLY A 78 -3.01 10.46 8.15
C GLY A 78 -2.44 11.86 8.31
N SER A 79 -1.20 11.90 8.78
CA SER A 79 -0.46 13.14 9.02
C SER A 79 0.46 13.47 7.84
N ARG A 80 0.49 14.74 7.46
CA ARG A 80 1.46 15.25 6.47
C ARG A 80 2.85 15.32 7.08
N VAL A 81 3.82 14.68 6.44
CA VAL A 81 5.20 14.59 6.91
C VAL A 81 6.17 15.09 5.85
N LYS A 82 7.20 15.82 6.28
CA LYS A 82 8.33 16.14 5.41
C LYS A 82 9.17 14.89 5.21
N LEU A 83 9.56 14.61 3.97
CA LEU A 83 10.38 13.42 3.65
C LEU A 83 11.83 13.62 4.03
N LYS A 84 12.37 14.83 3.88
CA LYS A 84 13.73 15.16 4.27
C LYS A 84 13.95 14.85 5.76
N ASP A 85 14.94 14.01 6.04
CA ASP A 85 15.31 13.56 7.39
C ASP A 85 14.18 12.82 8.15
N PHE A 86 13.18 12.28 7.45
CA PHE A 86 12.09 11.51 8.05
C PHE A 86 12.60 10.25 8.75
N GLN A 87 12.16 10.02 9.99
CA GLN A 87 12.66 8.93 10.86
C GLN A 87 11.74 7.70 10.89
N GLY A 88 10.54 7.77 10.30
CA GLY A 88 9.59 6.65 10.27
C GLY A 88 9.82 5.71 9.08
N PHE A 89 8.92 4.73 8.93
CA PHE A 89 8.89 3.89 7.75
C PHE A 89 8.67 4.71 6.47
N ARG A 90 9.69 4.77 5.61
CA ARG A 90 9.70 5.61 4.40
C ARG A 90 9.00 5.02 3.17
N GLY A 91 8.50 3.79 3.20
CA GLY A 91 7.80 3.18 2.06
C GLY A 91 8.64 2.97 0.77
N GLY A 92 9.92 3.36 0.76
CA GLY A 92 10.75 3.40 -0.45
C GLY A 92 10.95 4.82 -1.01
N LEU A 93 10.36 5.84 -0.38
CA LEU A 93 10.59 7.24 -0.70
C LEU A 93 12.02 7.69 -0.32
N ASP A 94 12.52 8.69 -1.04
CA ASP A 94 13.77 9.37 -0.76
C ASP A 94 13.60 10.33 0.42
N ILE A 95 14.57 10.29 1.34
CA ILE A 95 14.60 11.13 2.54
C ILE A 95 15.82 12.07 2.56
N LYS A 96 16.62 12.08 1.49
CA LYS A 96 17.92 12.80 1.46
C LYS A 96 17.96 13.92 0.44
N SER A 97 17.36 13.73 -0.74
CA SER A 97 17.58 14.59 -1.91
C SER A 97 16.29 14.99 -2.63
N ASP A 98 15.14 14.86 -1.98
CA ASP A 98 13.81 15.22 -2.49
C ASP A 98 13.46 14.57 -3.85
N GLN A 99 14.11 13.45 -4.20
CA GLN A 99 13.90 12.77 -5.50
C GLN A 99 12.52 12.17 -5.67
N THR A 100 11.78 12.00 -4.56
CA THR A 100 10.42 11.45 -4.54
C THR A 100 9.44 12.46 -3.95
N GLY A 101 9.72 13.76 -4.10
CA GLY A 101 8.94 14.84 -3.52
C GLY A 101 9.50 15.30 -2.17
N THR A 102 8.88 16.32 -1.59
CA THR A 102 9.31 16.94 -0.33
C THR A 102 8.47 16.51 0.86
N GLU A 103 7.26 16.00 0.61
CA GLU A 103 6.31 15.56 1.63
C GLU A 103 5.49 14.35 1.18
N SER A 104 4.87 13.68 2.14
CA SER A 104 3.84 12.67 1.90
C SER A 104 2.88 12.58 3.07
N ILE A 105 1.91 11.66 3.01
CA ILE A 105 1.03 11.31 4.12
C ILE A 105 1.52 10.03 4.78
N TYR A 106 1.51 10.02 6.11
CA TYR A 106 1.97 8.92 6.94
C TYR A 106 1.09 8.77 8.17
N GLU A 107 0.86 7.53 8.60
CA GLU A 107 0.06 7.24 9.77
C GLU A 107 0.65 6.11 10.63
N LYS A 108 0.43 6.19 11.95
CA LYS A 108 0.73 5.09 12.88
C LYS A 108 -0.55 4.58 13.51
N PHE A 109 -1.00 3.41 13.08
CA PHE A 109 -2.25 2.82 13.55
C PHE A 109 -2.00 1.43 14.15
N ASN A 110 -2.38 1.22 15.42
CA ASN A 110 -2.25 -0.07 16.11
C ASN A 110 -0.86 -0.73 15.97
N ASN A 111 0.22 0.02 16.23
CA ASN A 111 1.62 -0.39 16.03
C ASN A 111 2.04 -0.68 14.57
N HIS A 112 1.20 -0.37 13.59
CA HIS A 112 1.55 -0.42 12.18
C HIS A 112 1.98 0.96 11.70
N GLU A 113 3.05 1.01 10.91
CA GLU A 113 3.48 2.21 10.20
C GLU A 113 2.97 2.16 8.76
N ILE A 114 2.28 3.21 8.32
CA ILE A 114 1.67 3.28 6.99
C ILE A 114 2.25 4.49 6.26
N MET A 115 2.90 4.25 5.12
CA MET A 115 3.35 5.30 4.21
C MET A 115 2.46 5.33 2.98
N PHE A 116 1.90 6.49 2.64
CA PHE A 116 1.13 6.65 1.42
C PHE A 116 2.01 7.16 0.28
N HIS A 117 1.85 6.61 -0.92
CA HIS A 117 2.44 7.13 -2.15
C HIS A 117 1.38 7.95 -2.88
N VAL A 118 1.32 9.25 -2.58
CA VAL A 118 0.30 10.14 -3.16
C VAL A 118 0.74 10.62 -4.53
N SER A 119 -0.04 10.29 -5.58
CA SER A 119 0.35 10.53 -6.97
C SER A 119 0.70 11.99 -7.26
N THR A 120 -0.01 12.92 -6.64
CA THR A 120 0.17 14.37 -6.81
C THR A 120 1.30 14.96 -5.95
N LEU A 121 1.78 14.26 -4.91
CA LEU A 121 2.93 14.68 -4.09
C LEU A 121 4.25 14.09 -4.61
N LEU A 122 4.19 13.07 -5.45
CA LEU A 122 5.35 12.54 -6.18
C LEU A 122 5.74 13.49 -7.34
N PRO A 123 7.02 13.55 -7.73
CA PRO A 123 7.48 14.45 -8.79
C PRO A 123 6.76 14.17 -10.11
N HIS A 124 6.44 15.25 -10.82
CA HIS A 124 5.86 15.21 -12.16
C HIS A 124 6.93 15.55 -13.20
N SER A 125 6.96 14.82 -14.30
CA SER A 125 7.80 15.15 -15.45
C SER A 125 6.95 15.59 -16.64
N LYS A 126 7.10 16.84 -17.09
CA LYS A 126 6.38 17.34 -18.28
C LYS A 126 6.81 16.67 -19.59
N ILE A 127 7.98 16.04 -19.59
CA ILE A 127 8.59 15.43 -20.78
C ILE A 127 8.29 13.92 -20.80
N GLU A 128 8.28 13.26 -19.64
CA GLU A 128 8.03 11.82 -19.52
C GLU A 128 6.53 11.54 -19.32
N ARG A 129 5.81 11.37 -20.44
CA ARG A 129 4.36 11.11 -20.45
C ARG A 129 3.96 9.89 -19.64
N GLN A 130 4.80 8.85 -19.57
CA GLN A 130 4.48 7.66 -18.79
C GLN A 130 4.60 7.88 -17.28
N GLN A 131 5.14 9.01 -16.82
CA GLN A 131 5.33 9.31 -15.39
C GLN A 131 5.96 8.13 -14.63
N VAL A 132 7.04 7.55 -15.20
CA VAL A 132 7.65 6.30 -14.73
C VAL A 132 7.99 6.33 -13.24
N GLU A 133 8.48 7.46 -12.71
CA GLU A 133 8.80 7.57 -11.28
C GLU A 133 7.55 7.46 -10.40
N ARG A 134 6.41 8.05 -10.78
CA ARG A 134 5.15 7.91 -10.04
C ARG A 134 4.66 6.46 -10.07
N LYS A 135 4.69 5.85 -11.25
CA LYS A 135 4.32 4.44 -11.46
C LYS A 135 5.24 3.48 -10.72
N ARG A 136 6.52 3.79 -10.60
CA ARG A 136 7.51 2.95 -9.89
C ARG A 136 7.17 2.83 -8.40
N HIS A 137 6.62 3.86 -7.79
CA HIS A 137 6.17 3.79 -6.40
C HIS A 137 4.80 3.14 -6.30
N ILE A 138 3.78 3.77 -6.90
CA ILE A 138 2.38 3.34 -6.76
C ILE A 138 2.13 1.97 -7.42
N GLY A 139 2.70 1.74 -8.60
CA GLY A 139 2.57 0.48 -9.33
C GLY A 139 3.31 -0.69 -8.69
N ASN A 140 4.13 -0.48 -7.66
CA ASN A 140 4.76 -1.53 -6.86
C ASN A 140 4.10 -1.71 -5.49
N ASP A 141 2.97 -1.05 -5.25
CA ASP A 141 2.12 -1.31 -4.09
C ASP A 141 1.15 -2.46 -4.40
N ILE A 142 0.65 -3.09 -3.33
CA ILE A 142 -0.34 -4.18 -3.44
C ILE A 142 -1.76 -3.62 -3.53
N VAL A 143 -2.02 -2.57 -2.75
CA VAL A 143 -3.33 -1.91 -2.63
C VAL A 143 -3.16 -0.43 -2.94
N ALA A 144 -4.09 0.13 -3.70
CA ALA A 144 -4.18 1.57 -3.95
C ALA A 144 -5.57 2.12 -3.62
N ILE A 145 -5.62 3.38 -3.17
CA ILE A 145 -6.84 4.16 -3.04
C ILE A 145 -6.97 5.03 -4.28
N VAL A 146 -8.12 5.00 -4.94
CA VAL A 146 -8.44 5.88 -6.06
C VAL A 146 -9.40 6.94 -5.55
N PHE A 147 -8.91 8.15 -5.34
CA PHE A 147 -9.75 9.28 -4.98
C PHE A 147 -10.31 9.93 -6.25
N GLN A 148 -11.63 9.94 -6.38
CA GLN A 148 -12.31 10.53 -7.52
C GLN A 148 -12.82 11.93 -7.17
N GLU A 149 -12.57 12.91 -8.03
CA GLU A 149 -13.12 14.26 -7.87
C GLU A 149 -14.66 14.25 -7.96
N ASN A 150 -15.19 13.48 -8.90
CA ASN A 150 -16.61 13.19 -9.10
C ASN A 150 -16.77 11.76 -9.59
N GLU A 151 -17.99 11.23 -9.54
CA GLU A 151 -18.30 9.86 -9.98
C GLU A 151 -17.82 9.64 -11.42
N THR A 152 -16.77 8.83 -11.55
CA THR A 152 -16.12 8.51 -12.82
C THR A 152 -15.99 7.00 -12.92
N LYS A 153 -16.14 6.44 -14.12
CA LYS A 153 -15.89 5.01 -14.29
C LYS A 153 -14.40 4.73 -14.07
N PHE A 154 -14.08 3.90 -13.09
CA PHE A 154 -12.71 3.40 -12.89
C PHE A 154 -12.60 1.96 -13.43
N ASN A 155 -11.65 1.74 -14.33
CA ASN A 155 -11.28 0.40 -14.80
C ASN A 155 -9.91 0.04 -14.19
N PRO A 156 -9.79 -0.97 -13.31
CA PRO A 156 -8.50 -1.35 -12.74
C PRO A 156 -7.47 -1.79 -13.79
N GLU A 157 -7.90 -2.22 -14.98
CA GLU A 157 -7.02 -2.60 -16.09
C GLU A 157 -6.35 -1.38 -16.76
N CYS A 158 -6.83 -0.16 -16.50
CA CYS A 158 -6.18 1.03 -17.06
C CYS A 158 -4.83 1.29 -16.40
N ILE A 159 -4.60 0.84 -15.16
CA ILE A 159 -3.31 0.96 -14.48
C ILE A 159 -2.47 -0.31 -14.74
N ALA A 160 -1.39 -0.16 -15.49
CA ALA A 160 -0.51 -1.25 -15.87
C ALA A 160 0.46 -1.60 -14.71
N SER A 161 0.07 -2.56 -13.88
CA SER A 161 0.89 -3.05 -12.78
C SER A 161 0.74 -4.56 -12.56
N GLN A 162 1.85 -5.24 -12.25
CA GLN A 162 1.84 -6.63 -11.80
C GLN A 162 1.56 -6.77 -10.30
N PHE A 163 1.73 -5.70 -9.51
CA PHE A 163 1.64 -5.72 -8.05
C PHE A 163 0.32 -5.19 -7.51
N LEU A 164 -0.34 -4.27 -8.23
CA LEU A 164 -1.63 -3.74 -7.79
C LEU A 164 -2.73 -4.79 -8.00
N HIS A 165 -3.33 -5.20 -6.90
CA HIS A 165 -4.33 -6.27 -6.85
C HIS A 165 -5.67 -5.81 -6.28
N VAL A 166 -5.68 -4.75 -5.46
CA VAL A 166 -6.89 -4.20 -4.82
C VAL A 166 -6.90 -2.69 -4.96
N TYR A 167 -8.08 -2.15 -5.28
CA TYR A 167 -8.37 -0.73 -5.38
C TYR A 167 -9.54 -0.38 -4.45
N LEU A 168 -9.34 0.62 -3.61
CA LEU A 168 -10.41 1.27 -2.85
C LEU A 168 -10.78 2.56 -3.57
N VAL A 169 -11.94 2.59 -4.23
CA VAL A 169 -12.41 3.80 -4.92
C VAL A 169 -13.21 4.64 -3.93
N VAL A 170 -12.79 5.88 -3.73
CA VAL A 170 -13.38 6.84 -2.79
C VAL A 170 -13.86 8.05 -3.57
N THR A 171 -15.16 8.33 -3.48
CA THR A 171 -15.80 9.49 -4.13
C THR A 171 -16.48 10.34 -3.06
N PRO A 172 -16.17 11.65 -2.94
CA PRO A 172 -16.90 12.53 -2.02
C PRO A 172 -18.36 12.65 -2.46
N LEU A 173 -19.28 12.65 -1.49
CA LEU A 173 -20.72 12.84 -1.72
C LEU A 173 -21.17 14.30 -1.52
N ASN A 174 -20.28 15.13 -0.96
CA ASN A 174 -20.53 16.53 -0.65
C ASN A 174 -19.23 17.35 -0.64
N ASP A 175 -19.35 18.66 -0.84
CA ASP A 175 -18.21 19.59 -0.97
C ASP A 175 -17.46 19.81 0.36
N ASP A 176 -18.10 19.52 1.49
CA ASP A 176 -17.47 19.65 2.80
C ASP A 176 -16.44 18.54 3.08
N GLY A 177 -16.46 17.44 2.32
CA GLY A 177 -15.54 16.31 2.45
C GLY A 177 -15.81 15.42 3.66
N THR A 178 -17.04 15.38 4.17
CA THR A 178 -17.40 14.59 5.37
C THR A 178 -18.03 13.25 5.04
N HIS A 179 -18.59 13.07 3.84
CA HIS A 179 -19.26 11.85 3.43
C HIS A 179 -18.63 11.30 2.15
N PHE A 180 -18.33 10.01 2.13
CA PHE A 180 -17.70 9.35 1.00
C PHE A 180 -18.49 8.10 0.59
N LYS A 181 -18.65 7.91 -0.72
CA LYS A 181 -18.98 6.63 -1.33
C LYS A 181 -17.69 5.84 -1.49
N VAL A 182 -17.66 4.62 -0.95
CA VAL A 182 -16.51 3.73 -1.05
C VAL A 182 -16.92 2.46 -1.78
N SER A 183 -16.14 2.07 -2.79
CA SER A 183 -16.28 0.78 -3.46
C SER A 183 -14.94 0.06 -3.52
N VAL A 184 -14.98 -1.27 -3.60
CA VAL A 184 -13.79 -2.11 -3.64
C VAL A 184 -13.75 -2.84 -4.97
N ILE A 185 -12.61 -2.78 -5.63
CA ILE A 185 -12.34 -3.52 -6.86
C ILE A 185 -11.09 -4.35 -6.60
N ARG A 186 -11.16 -5.65 -6.86
CA ARG A 186 -10.02 -6.56 -6.72
C ARG A 186 -9.89 -7.46 -7.93
N ARG A 187 -8.69 -7.97 -8.17
CA ARG A 187 -8.50 -9.05 -9.13
C ARG A 187 -9.21 -10.32 -8.65
N ASP A 188 -9.62 -11.17 -9.58
CA ASP A 188 -10.40 -12.38 -9.28
C ASP A 188 -9.69 -13.33 -8.31
N ASN A 189 -8.36 -13.42 -8.42
CA ASN A 189 -7.52 -14.32 -7.64
C ASN A 189 -7.20 -13.84 -6.21
N VAL A 190 -7.70 -12.67 -5.81
CA VAL A 190 -7.58 -12.15 -4.44
C VAL A 190 -8.85 -12.57 -3.70
N PRO A 191 -8.79 -13.22 -2.53
CA PRO A 191 -10.00 -13.66 -1.80
C PRO A 191 -10.94 -12.51 -1.45
#